data_AF-X0GYK2-F1
#
_entry.id   AF-X0GYK2-F1
#
_cell.length_a   1.000
_cell.length_b   1.000
_cell.length_c   1.000
_cell.angle_alpha   90.00
_cell.angle_beta   90.00
_cell.angle_gamma   90.00
#
_symmetry.space_group_name_H-M   'P 1'
#
loop_
_entity.id
_entity.type
_entity.pdbx_description
1 polymer ?
#
loop_
_entity_poly.entity_id
_entity_poly.type
_entity_poly.pdbx_seq_one_letter_code
_entity_poly.pdbx_strand_id
1 'polypeptide(L)'
;MDGEKFYSHLVSEVLKSEVADRCRRLNVEFPMGCPSLDDSASLPLLVESATEQYQSDRTMQEVLDRLLSSLFDFEIFSRPIRRRTHVSFCGRIFCNIQPGDRLDHFIKVLRECKAEFVVNGKFIALDNIGDWGAAEFELPIRGTVTDMQTQLDIFLCWNVAGKQTKERISRSPFSLDGLMEAQGWDTPQGRALRPQVGRRRKRRLNCHATWTRIKKARQ
;
A
#
# COMPACT_ATOMS: atom_id res chain seq x y z
N MET A 1 -11.82 -30.05 -11.29
CA MET A 1 -11.03 -28.99 -11.95
C MET A 1 -9.83 -28.75 -11.06
N ASP A 2 -8.63 -28.94 -11.58
CA ASP A 2 -7.40 -28.85 -10.78
C ASP A 2 -7.08 -27.38 -10.50
N GLY A 3 -7.36 -26.93 -9.28
CA GLY A 3 -7.17 -25.54 -8.87
C GLY A 3 -5.72 -25.08 -8.97
N GLU A 4 -4.76 -26.01 -8.93
CA GLU A 4 -3.34 -25.72 -9.13
C GLU A 4 -3.08 -25.33 -10.59
N LYS A 5 -3.54 -26.15 -11.54
CA LYS A 5 -3.39 -25.86 -12.98
C LYS A 5 -4.03 -24.53 -13.37
N PHE A 6 -5.21 -24.21 -12.82
CA PHE A 6 -5.85 -22.93 -13.09
C PHE A 6 -5.05 -21.75 -12.52
N TYR A 7 -4.53 -21.88 -11.30
CA TYR A 7 -3.68 -20.85 -10.69
C TYR A 7 -2.39 -20.65 -11.50
N SER A 8 -1.72 -21.74 -11.89
CA SER A 8 -0.49 -21.67 -12.70
C SER A 8 -0.76 -20.91 -13.99
N HIS A 9 -1.79 -21.30 -14.76
CA HIS A 9 -2.17 -20.62 -16.01
C HIS A 9 -2.50 -19.13 -15.77
N LEU A 10 -3.22 -18.81 -14.70
CA LEU A 10 -3.56 -17.43 -14.37
C LEU A 10 -2.32 -16.58 -14.10
N VAL A 11 -1.37 -17.10 -13.31
CA VAL A 11 -0.15 -16.38 -12.94
C VAL A 11 0.87 -16.33 -14.08
N SER A 12 0.99 -17.39 -14.89
CA SER A 12 2.01 -17.49 -15.94
C SER A 12 1.60 -16.87 -17.27
N GLU A 13 0.33 -16.98 -17.65
CA GLU A 13 -0.13 -16.68 -19.01
C GLU A 13 -1.13 -15.53 -19.09
N VAL A 14 -1.93 -15.33 -18.04
CA VAL A 14 -3.03 -14.35 -18.07
C VAL A 14 -2.65 -13.01 -17.45
N LEU A 15 -1.97 -13.04 -16.30
CA LEU A 15 -1.65 -11.83 -15.56
C LEU A 15 -0.38 -11.16 -16.08
N LYS A 16 -0.38 -9.82 -16.06
CA LYS A 16 0.86 -9.05 -16.19
C LYS A 16 1.80 -9.42 -15.04
N SER A 17 3.10 -9.50 -15.31
CA SER A 17 4.13 -9.88 -14.33
C SER A 17 3.97 -9.19 -12.97
N GLU A 18 3.70 -7.87 -12.97
CA GLU A 18 3.52 -7.08 -11.75
C GLU A 18 2.33 -7.49 -10.88
N VAL A 19 1.27 -8.04 -11.50
CA VAL A 19 0.07 -8.56 -10.81
C VAL A 19 0.29 -10.00 -10.39
N ALA A 20 0.90 -10.81 -11.27
CA ALA A 20 1.31 -12.18 -10.98
C ALA A 20 2.20 -12.25 -9.73
N ASP A 21 3.16 -11.33 -9.60
CA ASP A 21 4.06 -11.20 -8.45
C ASP A 21 3.35 -10.90 -7.13
N ARG A 22 2.08 -10.48 -7.18
CA ARG A 22 1.25 -10.19 -6.00
C ARG A 22 0.29 -11.34 -5.66
N CYS A 23 0.08 -12.29 -6.57
CA CYS A 23 -0.77 -13.44 -6.33
C CYS A 23 -0.08 -14.43 -5.38
N ARG A 24 -0.77 -14.80 -4.30
CA ARG A 24 -0.30 -15.84 -3.36
C ARG A 24 -1.39 -16.88 -3.24
N ARG A 25 -0.98 -18.14 -3.27
CA ARG A 25 -1.85 -19.30 -3.11
C ARG A 25 -1.56 -19.92 -1.74
N LEU A 26 -2.60 -19.99 -0.92
CA LEU A 26 -2.55 -20.62 0.40
C LEU A 26 -3.33 -21.93 0.27
N ASN A 27 -2.60 -23.04 0.13
CA ASN A 27 -3.18 -24.38 0.13
C ASN A 27 -2.85 -25.07 1.44
N VAL A 28 -3.86 -25.67 2.07
CA VAL A 28 -3.65 -26.60 3.18
C VAL A 28 -3.33 -27.97 2.60
N GLU A 29 -2.25 -28.59 3.06
CA GLU A 29 -1.90 -29.95 2.69
C GLU A 29 -2.72 -30.94 3.52
N PHE A 30 -3.29 -31.95 2.87
CA PHE A 30 -4.10 -32.99 3.51
C PHE A 30 -3.34 -34.32 3.48
N PRO A 31 -2.54 -34.66 4.52
CA PRO A 31 -1.70 -35.85 4.51
C PRO A 31 -2.48 -37.16 4.42
N MET A 32 -3.73 -37.18 4.90
CA MET A 32 -4.63 -38.34 4.87
C MET A 32 -5.64 -38.28 3.71
N GLY A 33 -5.45 -37.38 2.75
CA GLY A 33 -6.40 -37.10 1.67
C GLY A 33 -7.43 -36.04 2.03
N CYS A 34 -7.98 -35.38 1.00
CA CYS A 34 -9.00 -34.33 1.18
C CYS A 34 -10.31 -34.96 1.66
N PRO A 35 -10.87 -34.55 2.82
CA PRO A 35 -12.15 -35.05 3.27
C PRO A 35 -13.29 -34.65 2.32
N SER A 36 -14.40 -35.37 2.39
CA SER A 36 -15.58 -35.05 1.59
C SER A 36 -16.17 -33.69 2.02
N LEU A 37 -16.77 -32.96 1.07
CA LEU A 37 -17.32 -31.62 1.32
C LEU A 37 -18.48 -31.63 2.34
N ASP A 38 -19.14 -32.77 2.52
CA ASP A 38 -20.25 -32.98 3.47
C ASP A 38 -19.80 -33.54 4.83
N ASP A 39 -18.50 -33.83 5.01
CA ASP A 39 -17.95 -34.36 6.26
C ASP A 39 -17.66 -33.23 7.27
N SER A 40 -18.73 -32.80 7.96
CA SER A 40 -18.62 -31.80 9.04
C SER A 40 -17.87 -32.29 10.29
N ALA A 41 -17.73 -33.60 10.49
CA ALA A 41 -17.02 -34.17 11.64
C ALA A 41 -15.51 -33.93 11.55
N SER A 42 -14.96 -33.82 10.34
CA SER A 42 -13.55 -33.54 10.08
C SER A 42 -13.13 -32.07 10.29
N LEU A 43 -14.07 -31.13 10.43
CA LEU A 43 -13.79 -29.69 10.51
C LEU A 43 -12.77 -29.30 11.60
N PRO A 44 -12.84 -29.82 12.84
CA PRO A 44 -11.86 -29.47 13.87
C PRO A 44 -10.43 -29.86 13.47
N LEU A 45 -10.25 -31.04 12.87
CA LEU A 45 -8.94 -31.51 12.40
C LEU A 45 -8.42 -30.65 11.25
N LEU A 46 -9.30 -30.17 10.36
CA LEU A 46 -8.93 -29.26 9.28
C LEU A 46 -8.45 -27.90 9.81
N VAL A 47 -9.12 -27.37 10.83
CA VAL A 47 -8.72 -26.12 11.48
C VAL A 47 -7.36 -26.29 12.16
N GLU A 48 -7.15 -27.38 12.88
CA GLU A 48 -5.88 -27.70 13.52
C GLU A 48 -4.75 -27.83 12.50
N SER A 49 -4.94 -28.65 11.45
CA SER A 49 -3.95 -28.86 10.39
C SER A 49 -3.57 -27.55 9.69
N ALA A 50 -4.56 -26.71 9.36
CA ALA A 50 -4.32 -25.41 8.75
C ALA A 50 -3.57 -24.46 9.70
N THR A 51 -3.91 -24.49 10.99
CA THR A 51 -3.26 -23.66 12.01
C THR A 51 -1.81 -24.06 12.17
N GLU A 52 -1.51 -25.35 12.33
CA GLU A 52 -0.15 -25.87 12.47
C GLU A 52 0.70 -25.55 11.25
N GLN A 53 0.17 -25.77 10.04
CA GLN A 53 0.88 -25.49 8.80
C GLN A 53 1.29 -24.01 8.72
N TYR A 54 0.39 -23.10 9.09
CA TYR A 54 0.61 -21.67 8.91
C TYR A 54 1.19 -20.94 10.12
N GLN A 55 1.25 -21.56 11.29
CA GLN A 55 1.73 -20.94 12.53
C GLN A 55 3.18 -20.43 12.43
N SER A 56 4.02 -21.10 11.63
CA SER A 56 5.42 -20.72 11.39
C SER A 56 5.74 -20.56 9.90
N ASP A 57 4.74 -20.51 9.03
CA ASP A 57 4.95 -20.40 7.60
C ASP A 57 5.42 -18.98 7.24
N ARG A 58 6.60 -18.91 6.62
CA ARG A 58 7.16 -17.68 6.08
C ARG A 58 6.23 -17.02 5.06
N THR A 59 5.48 -17.80 4.29
CA THR A 59 4.52 -17.33 3.28
C THR A 59 3.43 -16.48 3.92
N MET A 60 2.94 -16.87 5.10
CA MET A 60 1.94 -16.09 5.83
C MET A 60 2.51 -14.76 6.32
N GLN A 61 3.74 -14.75 6.81
CA GLN A 61 4.41 -13.50 7.17
C GLN A 61 4.56 -12.58 5.95
N GLU A 62 4.95 -13.10 4.79
CA GLU A 62 5.05 -12.31 3.55
C GLU A 62 3.69 -11.79 3.07
N VAL A 63 2.61 -12.54 3.28
CA VAL A 63 1.25 -12.09 2.98
C VAL A 63 0.86 -10.95 3.92
N LEU A 64 1.10 -11.09 5.23
CA LEU A 64 0.85 -10.04 6.21
C LEU A 64 1.65 -8.77 5.89
N ASP A 65 2.92 -8.90 5.56
CA ASP A 65 3.79 -7.78 5.20
C ASP A 65 3.24 -7.01 3.98
N ARG A 66 2.77 -7.74 2.96
CA ARG A 66 2.11 -7.12 1.79
C ARG A 66 0.76 -6.50 2.13
N LEU A 67 -0.04 -7.13 2.99
CA LEU A 67 -1.31 -6.56 3.42
C LEU A 67 -1.09 -5.23 4.15
N LEU A 68 -0.12 -5.17 5.06
CA LEU A 68 0.23 -3.95 5.79
C LEU A 68 0.63 -2.81 4.86
N SER A 69 1.52 -3.08 3.89
CA SER A 69 1.94 -2.08 2.91
C SER A 69 0.83 -1.67 1.93
N SER A 70 -0.09 -2.58 1.58
CA SER A 70 -1.23 -2.31 0.71
C SER A 70 -2.28 -1.36 1.30
N LEU A 71 -2.25 -1.13 2.61
CA LEU A 71 -3.10 -0.15 3.28
C LEU A 71 -2.72 1.29 2.94
N PHE A 72 -1.53 1.50 2.38
CA PHE A 72 -1.06 2.81 1.96
C PHE A 72 -1.21 2.99 0.46
N ASP A 73 -1.75 4.13 0.08
CA ASP A 73 -1.86 4.58 -1.31
C ASP A 73 -1.12 5.90 -1.49
N PHE A 74 -0.78 6.21 -2.73
CA PHE A 74 -0.21 7.50 -3.11
C PHE A 74 -1.10 8.21 -4.12
N GLU A 75 -1.22 9.52 -3.97
CA GLU A 75 -1.95 10.33 -4.91
C GLU A 75 -1.31 11.71 -5.13
N ILE A 76 -1.47 12.25 -6.33
CA ILE A 76 -1.02 13.59 -6.68
C ILE A 76 -2.16 14.58 -6.35
N PHE A 77 -1.88 15.64 -5.59
CA PHE A 77 -2.90 16.65 -5.29
C PHE A 77 -2.76 17.93 -6.15
N SER A 78 -1.68 18.05 -6.93
CA SER A 78 -1.44 19.19 -7.85
C SER A 78 -0.79 18.74 -9.15
N ARG A 79 -1.17 19.33 -10.29
CA ARG A 79 -0.53 19.04 -11.59
C ARG A 79 0.99 19.15 -11.47
N PRO A 80 1.75 18.11 -11.88
CA PRO A 80 3.21 18.16 -11.93
C PRO A 80 3.70 19.31 -12.82
N ILE A 81 4.83 19.91 -12.43
CA ILE A 81 5.42 21.06 -13.13
C ILE A 81 6.61 20.56 -13.93
N ARG A 82 6.51 20.60 -15.26
CA ARG A 82 7.61 20.27 -16.16
C ARG A 82 8.64 21.41 -16.16
N ARG A 83 9.89 21.09 -15.86
CA ARG A 83 11.08 21.95 -15.98
C ARG A 83 11.96 21.41 -17.11
N ARG A 84 13.00 22.16 -17.49
CA ARG A 84 13.89 21.77 -18.61
C ARG A 84 14.56 20.40 -18.42
N THR A 85 14.83 20.00 -17.18
CA THR A 85 15.63 18.80 -16.86
C THR A 85 14.90 17.76 -16.02
N HIS A 86 13.71 18.09 -15.50
CA HIS A 86 12.96 17.24 -14.59
C HIS A 86 11.50 17.68 -14.48
N VAL A 87 10.67 16.85 -13.87
CA VAL A 87 9.30 17.16 -13.48
C VAL A 87 9.22 17.19 -11.97
N SER A 88 8.73 18.30 -11.41
CA SER A 88 8.44 18.41 -9.98
C SER A 88 7.00 17.98 -9.69
N PHE A 89 6.78 17.18 -8.64
CA PHE A 89 5.44 16.77 -8.22
C PHE A 89 5.20 17.05 -6.74
N CYS A 90 3.93 17.20 -6.39
CA CYS A 90 3.47 17.22 -5.00
C CYS A 90 2.29 16.25 -4.86
N GLY A 91 2.44 15.32 -3.92
CA GLY A 91 1.44 14.29 -3.65
C GLY A 91 1.40 13.96 -2.16
N ARG A 92 0.63 12.95 -1.81
CA ARG A 92 0.56 12.46 -0.43
C ARG A 92 0.47 10.95 -0.41
N ILE A 93 1.09 10.35 0.60
CA ILE A 93 0.81 8.98 1.00
C ILE A 93 -0.32 9.05 2.03
N PHE A 94 -1.35 8.24 1.88
CA PHE A 94 -2.46 8.18 2.82
C PHE A 94 -2.78 6.73 3.17
N CYS A 95 -3.43 6.52 4.31
CA CYS A 95 -3.83 5.20 4.78
C CYS A 95 -5.32 4.98 4.52
N ASN A 96 -5.69 3.77 4.09
CA ASN A 96 -7.07 3.36 3.85
C ASN A 96 -7.84 2.97 5.11
N ILE A 97 -7.15 2.82 6.25
CA ILE A 97 -7.84 2.62 7.54
C ILE A 97 -8.60 3.90 7.89
N GLN A 98 -9.88 3.73 8.24
CA GLN A 98 -10.73 4.85 8.64
C GLN A 98 -10.19 5.53 9.91
N PRO A 99 -10.32 6.86 10.02
CA PRO A 99 -9.90 7.59 11.21
C PRO A 99 -10.56 7.08 12.49
N GLY A 100 -9.81 7.08 13.59
CA GLY A 100 -10.25 6.60 14.90
C GLY A 100 -9.20 5.71 15.55
N ASP A 101 -9.58 5.04 16.64
CA ASP A 101 -8.65 4.30 17.51
C ASP A 101 -7.88 3.19 16.78
N ARG A 102 -8.49 2.57 15.76
CA ARG A 102 -7.82 1.54 14.95
C ARG A 102 -6.66 2.12 14.14
N LEU A 103 -6.85 3.29 13.52
CA LEU A 103 -5.80 3.96 12.78
C LEU A 103 -4.70 4.43 13.74
N ASP A 104 -5.08 5.03 14.87
CA ASP A 104 -4.11 5.51 15.86
C ASP A 104 -3.25 4.36 16.40
N HIS A 105 -3.87 3.26 16.80
CA HIS A 105 -3.16 2.05 17.23
C HIS A 105 -2.24 1.50 16.13
N PHE A 106 -2.74 1.43 14.90
CA PHE A 106 -1.94 0.94 13.76
C PHE A 106 -0.70 1.80 13.50
N ILE A 107 -0.84 3.12 13.48
CA ILE A 107 0.27 4.05 13.28
C ILE A 107 1.25 3.99 14.47
N LYS A 108 0.76 3.82 15.70
CA LYS A 108 1.60 3.63 16.87
C LYS A 108 2.46 2.37 16.76
N VAL A 109 1.87 1.23 16.37
CA VAL A 109 2.62 -0.01 16.14
C VAL A 109 3.68 0.18 15.03
N LEU A 110 3.34 0.85 13.94
CA LEU A 110 4.31 1.14 12.87
C LEU A 110 5.49 2.00 13.37
N ARG A 111 5.25 2.99 14.24
CA ARG A 111 6.30 3.79 14.89
C ARG A 111 7.17 2.93 15.81
N GLU A 112 6.59 2.07 16.62
CA GLU A 112 7.32 1.12 17.48
C GLU A 112 8.22 0.18 16.65
N CYS A 113 7.75 -0.22 15.47
CA CYS A 113 8.52 -0.98 14.47
C CYS A 113 9.51 -0.13 13.65
N LYS A 114 9.72 1.15 13.99
CA LYS A 114 10.60 2.09 13.28
C LYS A 114 10.31 2.15 11.78
N ALA A 115 9.03 2.20 11.42
CA ALA A 115 8.63 2.17 10.03
C ALA A 115 8.92 3.49 9.30
N GLU A 116 9.35 3.38 8.04
CA GLU A 116 9.79 4.47 7.19
C GLU A 116 9.24 4.30 5.78
N PHE A 117 8.90 5.41 5.12
CA PHE A 117 8.62 5.39 3.68
C PHE A 117 9.89 5.69 2.89
N VAL A 118 10.14 4.92 1.83
CA VAL A 118 11.18 5.22 0.85
C VAL A 118 10.51 5.73 -0.41
N VAL A 119 10.73 7.01 -0.73
CA VAL A 119 10.20 7.66 -1.94
C VAL A 119 11.37 8.19 -2.75
N ASN A 120 11.56 7.68 -3.97
CA ASN A 120 12.66 8.09 -4.85
C ASN A 120 14.03 8.07 -4.14
N GLY A 121 14.31 6.97 -3.42
CA GLY A 121 15.55 6.76 -2.65
C GLY A 121 15.67 7.58 -1.36
N LYS A 122 14.67 8.41 -1.01
CA LYS A 122 14.67 9.20 0.23
C LYS A 122 13.83 8.54 1.31
N PHE A 123 14.43 8.38 2.48
CA PHE A 123 13.77 7.85 3.67
C PHE A 123 12.97 8.95 4.39
N ILE A 124 11.76 8.60 4.79
CA ILE A 124 10.84 9.46 5.53
C ILE A 124 10.34 8.65 6.73
N ALA A 125 11.02 8.82 7.86
CA ALA A 125 10.66 8.16 9.11
C ALA A 125 9.31 8.68 9.64
N LEU A 126 8.47 7.76 10.13
CA LEU A 126 7.17 8.09 10.72
C LEU A 126 7.27 8.90 12.02
N ASP A 127 8.38 8.74 12.76
CA ASP A 127 8.62 9.41 14.05
C ASP A 127 8.76 10.94 13.90
N ASN A 128 9.13 11.41 12.70
CA ASN A 128 9.32 12.83 12.41
C ASN A 128 8.01 13.56 12.05
N ILE A 129 6.88 12.86 12.12
CA ILE A 129 5.58 13.34 11.67
C ILE A 129 4.69 13.41 12.92
N GLY A 130 4.20 14.62 13.25
CA GLY A 130 3.42 14.88 14.46
C GLY A 130 2.19 13.99 14.62
N ASP A 131 1.58 14.00 15.81
CA ASP A 131 0.49 13.08 16.13
C ASP A 131 -0.72 13.25 15.21
N TRP A 132 -1.13 12.11 14.61
CA TRP A 132 -2.27 12.02 13.71
C TRP A 132 -3.61 11.95 14.45
N GLY A 133 -3.59 11.60 15.74
CA GLY A 133 -4.80 11.43 16.56
C GLY A 133 -5.87 10.59 15.85
N ALA A 134 -7.15 10.86 16.13
CA ALA A 134 -8.27 10.26 15.42
C ALA A 134 -8.52 10.88 14.02
N ALA A 135 -7.54 11.57 13.41
CA ALA A 135 -7.69 12.19 12.09
C ALA A 135 -7.12 11.30 10.97
N GLU A 136 -7.42 11.65 9.71
CA GLU A 136 -6.90 10.92 8.53
C GLU A 136 -5.37 10.97 8.48
N PHE A 137 -4.73 9.82 8.27
CA PHE A 137 -3.28 9.74 8.05
C PHE A 137 -2.92 10.28 6.66
N GLU A 138 -2.10 11.33 6.60
CA GLU A 138 -1.67 11.94 5.34
C GLU A 138 -0.21 12.43 5.38
N LEU A 139 0.71 11.68 4.78
CA LEU A 139 2.09 12.12 4.67
C LEU A 139 2.32 12.92 3.38
N PRO A 140 2.54 14.26 3.44
CA PRO A 140 2.81 15.05 2.25
C PRO A 140 4.19 14.74 1.67
N ILE A 141 4.23 14.49 0.38
CA ILE A 141 5.43 14.14 -0.38
C ILE A 141 5.68 15.19 -1.46
N ARG A 142 6.94 15.59 -1.59
CA ARG A 142 7.42 16.39 -2.70
C ARG A 142 8.67 15.75 -3.29
N GLY A 143 8.73 15.71 -4.60
CA GLY A 143 9.86 15.10 -5.29
C GLY A 143 9.99 15.59 -6.72
N THR A 144 10.99 15.03 -7.37
CA THR A 144 11.30 15.27 -8.77
C THR A 144 11.57 13.94 -9.46
N VAL A 145 11.10 13.79 -10.69
CA VAL A 145 11.40 12.67 -11.59
C VAL A 145 11.95 13.22 -12.90
N THR A 146 12.59 12.39 -13.73
CA THR A 146 13.17 12.83 -15.00
C THR A 146 12.11 13.27 -16.01
N ASP A 147 11.03 12.50 -16.14
CA ASP A 147 9.89 12.79 -17.00
C ASP A 147 8.58 12.25 -16.39
N MET A 148 7.45 12.41 -17.08
CA MET A 148 6.16 11.93 -16.58
C MET A 148 6.01 10.40 -16.56
N GLN A 149 6.79 9.67 -17.36
CA GLN A 149 6.71 8.21 -17.52
C GLN A 149 7.67 7.45 -16.61
N THR A 150 8.60 8.19 -16.01
CA THR A 150 9.53 7.69 -15.01
C THR A 150 8.75 7.02 -13.88
N GLN A 151 9.07 5.76 -13.63
CA GLN A 151 8.44 4.98 -12.57
C GLN A 151 8.85 5.54 -11.21
N LEU A 152 7.84 5.90 -10.42
CA LEU A 152 7.97 6.30 -9.04
C LEU A 152 7.65 5.08 -8.16
N ASP A 153 8.70 4.52 -7.58
CA ASP A 153 8.59 3.48 -6.57
C ASP A 153 8.46 4.10 -5.16
N ILE A 154 7.47 3.61 -4.42
CA ILE A 154 7.28 3.92 -3.01
C ILE A 154 7.21 2.62 -2.20
N PHE A 155 8.06 2.53 -1.19
CA PHE A 155 8.12 1.39 -0.28
C PHE A 155 7.76 1.81 1.14
N LEU A 156 7.13 0.91 1.89
CA LEU A 156 7.09 0.91 3.34
C LEU A 156 8.20 -0.04 3.82
N CYS A 157 9.07 0.46 4.68
CA CYS A 157 10.11 -0.31 5.37
C CYS A 157 9.77 -0.34 6.85
N TRP A 158 9.96 -1.47 7.53
CA TRP A 158 9.78 -1.57 8.98
C TRP A 158 10.58 -2.72 9.56
N ASN A 159 10.81 -2.65 10.86
CA ASN A 159 11.58 -3.65 11.59
C ASN A 159 10.69 -4.42 12.57
N VAL A 160 10.61 -5.74 12.39
CA VAL A 160 9.99 -6.65 13.37
C VAL A 160 11.06 -7.59 13.89
N ALA A 161 11.30 -7.56 15.20
CA ALA A 161 12.24 -8.45 15.88
C ALA A 161 13.66 -8.50 15.26
N GLY A 162 14.16 -7.36 14.76
CA GLY A 162 15.49 -7.24 14.14
C GLY A 162 15.51 -7.51 12.63
N LYS A 163 14.43 -8.04 12.05
CA LYS A 163 14.31 -8.26 10.60
C LYS A 163 13.75 -7.00 9.94
N GLN A 164 14.53 -6.41 9.03
CA GLN A 164 14.08 -5.34 8.15
C GLN A 164 13.23 -5.92 7.02
N THR A 165 11.97 -5.50 6.97
CA THR A 165 11.04 -5.80 5.88
C THR A 165 10.89 -4.56 5.00
N LYS A 166 10.77 -4.78 3.69
CA LYS A 166 10.56 -3.73 2.68
C LYS A 166 9.55 -4.22 1.66
N GLU A 167 8.39 -3.55 1.61
CA GLU A 167 7.32 -3.88 0.67
C GLU A 167 6.81 -2.64 -0.06
N ARG A 168 6.33 -2.83 -1.28
CA ARG A 168 5.75 -1.74 -2.08
C ARG A 168 4.38 -1.37 -1.52
N ILE A 169 4.08 -0.07 -1.46
CA ILE A 169 2.72 0.37 -1.16
C ILE A 169 1.76 0.01 -2.30
N SER A 170 0.46 0.15 -2.06
CA SER A 170 -0.57 -0.14 -3.05
C SER A 170 -0.29 0.58 -4.38
N ARG A 171 -0.43 -0.19 -5.48
CA ARG A 171 -0.27 0.27 -6.87
C ARG A 171 1.13 0.79 -7.25
N SER A 172 2.12 0.79 -6.36
CA SER A 172 3.52 1.08 -6.72
C SER A 172 4.14 -0.10 -7.49
N PRO A 173 5.02 0.13 -8.49
CA PRO A 173 5.40 1.44 -9.05
C PRO A 173 4.30 2.06 -9.91
N PHE A 174 4.35 3.38 -10.07
CA PHE A 174 3.47 4.12 -10.98
C PHE A 174 4.21 5.28 -11.66
N SER A 175 3.76 5.69 -12.85
CA SER A 175 4.21 6.93 -13.49
C SER A 175 3.33 8.11 -13.08
N LEU A 176 3.83 9.35 -13.22
CA LEU A 176 3.03 10.54 -12.93
C LEU A 176 1.84 10.68 -13.89
N ASP A 177 2.02 10.35 -15.18
CA ASP A 177 0.91 10.33 -16.13
C ASP A 177 -0.13 9.26 -15.77
N GLY A 178 0.31 8.04 -15.39
CA GLY A 178 -0.60 6.97 -14.98
C GLY A 178 -1.40 7.33 -13.72
N LEU A 179 -0.77 8.03 -12.76
CA LEU A 179 -1.48 8.58 -11.61
C LEU A 179 -2.48 9.66 -12.02
N MET A 180 -2.09 10.57 -12.93
CA MET A 180 -2.97 11.63 -13.41
C MET A 180 -4.19 11.08 -14.14
N GLU A 181 -3.99 10.07 -14.99
CA GLU A 181 -5.06 9.36 -15.69
C GLU A 181 -6.00 8.66 -14.71
N ALA A 182 -5.45 7.87 -13.78
CA ALA A 182 -6.24 7.14 -12.77
C ALA A 182 -7.04 8.07 -11.84
N GLN A 183 -6.53 9.29 -11.59
CA GLN A 183 -7.21 10.32 -10.81
C GLN A 183 -8.16 11.19 -11.63
N GLY A 184 -8.24 11.00 -12.95
CA GLY A 184 -9.15 11.73 -13.84
C GLY A 184 -8.76 13.19 -14.09
N TRP A 185 -7.45 13.51 -14.12
CA TRP A 185 -6.99 14.87 -14.43
C TRP A 185 -7.21 15.27 -15.90
N ASP A 186 -7.36 14.29 -16.78
CA ASP A 186 -7.53 14.47 -18.23
C ASP A 186 -8.99 14.30 -18.68
N THR A 187 -9.92 14.06 -17.75
CA THR A 187 -11.35 13.97 -18.09
C THR A 187 -11.87 15.36 -18.51
N PRO A 188 -12.44 15.51 -19.72
CA PRO A 188 -13.14 16.73 -20.11
C PRO A 188 -14.22 17.03 -19.08
N GLN A 189 -14.34 18.30 -18.69
CA GLN A 189 -15.16 18.77 -17.56
C GLN A 189 -16.65 18.35 -17.63
N GLY A 190 -17.13 17.88 -18.79
CA GLY A 190 -18.50 17.41 -19.02
C GLY A 190 -18.77 15.89 -18.86
N ARG A 191 -17.79 15.04 -18.56
CA ARG A 191 -17.98 13.56 -18.42
C ARG A 191 -17.47 12.96 -17.10
N ALA A 192 -17.08 13.79 -16.13
CA ALA A 192 -16.68 13.28 -14.83
C ALA A 192 -17.92 12.82 -14.03
N LEU A 193 -18.39 11.59 -14.27
CA LEU A 193 -18.94 10.78 -13.20
C LEU A 193 -17.80 10.51 -12.22
N ARG A 194 -17.51 11.52 -11.39
CA ARG A 194 -16.73 11.30 -10.17
C ARG A 194 -17.44 10.15 -9.45
N PRO A 195 -16.75 9.05 -9.10
CA PRO A 195 -17.32 8.13 -8.13
C PRO A 195 -17.77 8.99 -6.95
N GLN A 196 -19.04 8.87 -6.55
CA GLN A 196 -19.53 9.49 -5.33
C GLN A 196 -18.90 8.79 -4.13
N VAL A 197 -17.57 8.86 -3.99
CA VAL A 197 -16.94 8.73 -2.69
C VAL A 197 -17.35 10.00 -1.97
N GLY A 198 -18.21 9.85 -0.97
CA GLY A 198 -18.90 10.94 -0.28
C GLY A 198 -18.00 12.14 -0.09
N ARG A 199 -18.51 13.34 -0.41
CA ARG A 199 -17.82 14.64 -0.41
C ARG A 199 -16.71 14.74 0.66
N ARG A 200 -15.50 14.24 0.37
CA ARG A 200 -14.30 14.61 1.10
C ARG A 200 -14.07 16.06 0.72
N ARG A 201 -14.29 16.97 1.68
CA ARG A 201 -13.93 18.38 1.52
C ARG A 201 -12.49 18.40 1.02
N LYS A 202 -12.27 18.88 -0.21
CA LYS A 202 -10.94 19.26 -0.70
C LYS A 202 -10.42 20.37 0.20
N ARG A 203 -9.86 20.02 1.36
CA ARG A 203 -8.98 20.91 2.10
C ARG A 203 -7.76 21.04 1.21
N ARG A 204 -7.67 22.17 0.49
CA ARG A 204 -6.43 22.59 -0.14
C ARG A 204 -5.38 22.67 0.97
N LEU A 205 -4.61 21.59 1.15
CA LEU A 205 -3.50 21.59 2.07
C LEU A 205 -2.55 22.69 1.58
N ASN A 206 -2.42 23.78 2.34
CA ASN A 206 -1.47 24.83 1.98
C ASN A 206 -0.07 24.26 2.22
N CYS A 207 0.51 23.72 1.16
CA CYS A 207 1.75 22.97 1.22
C CYS A 207 2.89 23.81 1.79
N HIS A 208 2.85 25.13 1.57
CA HIS A 208 3.83 26.05 2.13
C HIS A 208 3.67 26.16 3.65
N ALA A 209 2.45 26.40 4.14
CA ALA A 209 2.17 26.49 5.57
C ALA A 209 2.47 25.18 6.32
N THR A 210 2.10 24.02 5.76
CA THR A 210 2.39 22.71 6.37
C THR A 210 3.91 22.45 6.44
N TRP A 211 4.66 22.80 5.39
CA TRP A 211 6.11 22.64 5.38
C TRP A 211 6.82 23.57 6.37
N THR A 212 6.34 24.81 6.52
CA THR A 212 6.88 25.75 7.52
C THR A 212 6.65 25.24 8.93
N ARG A 213 5.51 24.58 9.21
CA ARG A 213 5.24 23.93 10.49
C ARG A 213 6.18 22.75 10.76
N ILE A 214 6.40 21.88 9.76
CA ILE A 214 7.34 20.76 9.87
C ILE A 214 8.78 21.25 10.10
N LYS A 215 9.22 22.31 9.43
CA LYS A 215 10.55 22.90 9.65
C LYS A 215 10.71 23.46 11.06
N LYS A 216 9.68 24.14 11.59
CA LYS A 216 9.70 24.68 12.95
C LYS A 216 9.73 23.59 14.02
N ALA A 217 9.11 22.44 13.79
CA ALA A 217 9.11 21.32 14.74
C ALA A 217 10.43 20.52 14.78
N ARG A 218 11.39 20.85 13.89
CA ARG A 218 12.72 20.22 13.82
C ARG A 218 13.84 21.08 14.41
N GLN A 219 13.50 22.26 14.95
CA GLN A 219 14.39 23.14 15.71
C GLN A 219 14.08 22.99 17.20
#